data_AF-A0A8K1FH12-F1
#
_entry.id   AF-A0A8K1FH12-F1
#
_cell.length_a   1.000
_cell.length_b   1.000
_cell.length_c   1.000
_cell.angle_alpha   90.00
_cell.angle_beta   90.00
_cell.angle_gamma   90.00
#
_symmetry.space_group_name_H-M   'P 1'
#
loop_
_entity.id
_entity.type
_entity.pdbx_description
1 polymer ?
#
loop_
_entity_poly.entity_id
_entity_poly.type
_entity_poly.pdbx_seq_one_letter_code
_entity_poly.pdbx_strand_id
1 'polypeptide(L)'
;MLGAEKTLFAFQSAKDEFVFTNEALILVKGESAASTRRTAERLEYRDHFLTNVQFETTGRLDRDCEIKFLIGDREVSIDIARKEEKTVKVYYKALVALEREQQNRQHAWKGATDRLADASNTLSLNRLPPSNQANLLVTTTTASPETVTQQANRVLEWMKVDYERLNARCYQVILSRALDSSS
;
A
#
# COMPACT_ATOMS: atom_id res chain seq x y z
N MET A 1 -14.08 8.42 11.77
CA MET A 1 -14.04 7.44 10.67
C MET A 1 -14.72 8.04 9.47
N LEU A 2 -14.10 7.92 8.29
CA LEU A 2 -14.62 8.48 7.04
C LEU A 2 -15.48 7.45 6.30
N GLY A 3 -16.77 7.74 6.10
CA GLY A 3 -17.65 6.95 5.23
C GLY A 3 -17.69 5.44 5.55
N ALA A 4 -17.16 4.62 4.64
CA ALA A 4 -17.14 3.15 4.73
C ALA A 4 -15.94 2.57 5.49
N GLU A 5 -15.13 3.42 6.14
CA GLU A 5 -13.99 3.02 6.96
C GLU A 5 -14.42 2.18 8.17
N LYS A 6 -13.70 1.09 8.41
CA LYS A 6 -13.96 0.12 9.48
C LYS A 6 -12.69 -0.08 10.31
N THR A 7 -12.83 -0.01 11.62
CA THR A 7 -11.80 -0.50 12.54
C THR A 7 -11.69 -2.01 12.39
N LEU A 8 -10.46 -2.50 12.24
CA LEU A 8 -10.16 -3.92 12.13
C LEU A 8 -9.58 -4.45 13.44
N PHE A 9 -8.62 -3.73 14.02
CA PHE A 9 -8.06 -4.02 15.34
C PHE A 9 -7.47 -2.75 15.95
N ALA A 10 -7.23 -2.79 17.26
CA ALA A 10 -6.59 -1.70 17.98
C ALA A 10 -5.69 -2.23 19.09
N PHE A 11 -4.65 -1.46 19.41
CA PHE A 11 -3.85 -1.64 20.62
C PHE A 11 -4.07 -0.47 21.55
N GLN A 12 -4.02 -0.76 22.85
CA GLN A 12 -3.99 0.27 23.86
C GLN A 12 -2.77 0.06 24.75
N SER A 13 -1.89 1.06 24.77
CA SER A 13 -0.82 1.17 25.76
C SER A 13 -1.27 2.06 26.92
N ALA A 14 -0.41 2.26 27.91
CA ALA A 14 -0.72 3.13 29.06
C ALA A 14 -1.01 4.58 28.66
N LYS A 15 -0.40 5.07 27.57
CA LYS A 15 -0.51 6.46 27.13
C LYS A 15 -1.13 6.62 25.76
N ASP A 16 -1.04 5.63 24.88
CA ASP A 16 -1.40 5.79 23.48
C ASP A 16 -2.35 4.69 23.02
N GLU A 17 -3.26 5.04 22.12
CA GLU A 17 -4.13 4.11 21.42
C GLU A 17 -3.75 4.08 19.93
N PHE A 18 -3.69 2.88 19.37
CA PHE A 18 -3.35 2.65 17.98
C PHE A 18 -4.50 1.92 17.32
N VAL A 19 -5.23 2.58 16.43
CA VAL A 19 -6.41 2.03 15.76
C VAL A 19 -6.07 1.77 14.31
N PHE A 20 -6.13 0.49 13.91
CA PHE A 20 -5.88 0.05 12.54
C PHE A 20 -7.22 -0.12 11.84
N THR A 21 -7.48 0.72 10.85
CA THR A 21 -8.66 0.63 10.00
C THR A 21 -8.32 -0.09 8.70
N ASN A 22 -9.29 -0.22 7.81
CA ASN A 22 -9.07 -0.66 6.44
C ASN A 22 -8.41 0.41 5.55
N GLU A 23 -8.21 1.66 6.01
CA GLU A 23 -7.65 2.75 5.21
C GLU A 23 -6.42 3.43 5.84
N ALA A 24 -6.28 3.39 7.17
CA ALA A 24 -5.27 4.15 7.88
C ALA A 24 -4.91 3.54 9.25
N LEU A 25 -3.76 3.95 9.74
CA LEU A 25 -3.42 3.91 11.16
C LEU A 25 -3.83 5.24 11.81
N ILE A 26 -4.57 5.18 12.91
CA ILE A 26 -4.91 6.34 13.73
C ILE A 26 -4.22 6.18 15.07
N LEU A 27 -3.34 7.13 15.41
CA LEU A 27 -2.62 7.18 16.67
C LEU A 27 -3.26 8.24 17.56
N VAL A 28 -3.74 7.86 18.73
CA VAL A 28 -4.26 8.79 19.73
C VAL A 28 -3.24 8.88 20.87
N LYS A 29 -2.49 9.98 20.92
CA LYS A 29 -1.40 10.20 21.86
C LYS A 29 -1.84 10.99 23.08
N GLY A 30 -1.37 10.61 24.27
CA GLY A 30 -1.51 11.41 25.49
C GLY A 30 -0.42 12.47 25.64
N GLU A 31 -0.79 13.71 25.93
CA GLU A 31 0.17 14.82 26.01
C GLU A 31 1.09 14.74 27.25
N SER A 32 0.56 14.38 28.42
CA SER A 32 1.33 14.12 29.64
C SER A 32 0.49 13.44 30.73
N ALA A 33 1.13 12.92 31.79
CA ALA A 33 0.42 12.33 32.94
C ALA A 33 -0.47 13.34 33.72
N ALA A 34 -0.24 14.64 33.54
CA ALA A 34 -1.00 15.71 34.19
C ALA A 34 -2.18 16.24 33.34
N SER A 35 -2.27 15.85 32.06
CA SER A 35 -3.28 16.35 31.12
C SER A 35 -4.14 15.21 30.59
N THR A 36 -5.45 15.41 30.56
CA THR A 36 -6.38 14.49 29.89
C THR A 36 -6.45 14.72 28.37
N ARG A 37 -5.75 15.75 27.86
CA ARG A 37 -5.75 16.08 26.43
C ARG A 37 -5.11 14.96 25.61
N ARG A 38 -5.78 14.64 24.51
CA ARG A 38 -5.36 13.64 23.53
C ARG A 38 -5.20 14.29 22.16
N THR A 39 -4.21 13.84 21.40
CA THR A 39 -4.00 14.25 20.00
C THR A 39 -4.16 13.04 19.10
N ALA A 40 -5.05 13.13 18.12
CA ALA A 40 -5.25 12.10 17.11
C ALA A 40 -4.45 12.45 15.84
N GLU A 41 -3.56 11.55 15.43
CA GLU A 41 -2.79 11.59 14.20
C GLU A 41 -3.28 10.48 13.27
N ARG A 42 -3.47 10.76 11.98
CA ARG A 42 -3.93 9.79 10.98
C ARG A 42 -2.86 9.62 9.90
N LEU A 43 -2.48 8.38 9.65
CA LEU A 43 -1.54 7.99 8.61
C LEU A 43 -2.28 7.07 7.62
N GLU A 44 -2.71 7.63 6.49
CA GLU A 44 -3.39 6.87 5.44
C GLU A 44 -2.43 5.91 4.75
N TYR A 45 -2.81 4.64 4.60
CA TYR A 45 -1.95 3.61 3.98
C TYR A 45 -1.67 3.88 2.50
N ARG A 46 -2.53 4.65 1.83
CA ARG A 46 -2.28 5.06 0.45
C ARG A 46 -1.06 5.96 0.33
N ASP A 47 -0.83 6.80 1.35
CA ASP A 47 0.16 7.88 1.29
C ASP A 47 1.38 7.58 2.19
N HIS A 48 1.23 6.67 3.17
CA HIS A 48 2.28 6.26 4.11
C HIS A 48 2.43 4.74 4.09
N PHE A 49 3.52 4.25 3.52
CA PHE A 49 3.75 2.82 3.34
C PHE A 49 4.33 2.19 4.60
N LEU A 50 3.84 1.00 4.94
CA LEU A 50 4.43 0.19 5.99
C LEU A 50 5.72 -0.42 5.47
N THR A 51 6.78 -0.37 6.27
CA THR A 51 8.03 -1.08 6.00
C THR A 51 8.64 -1.60 7.29
N ASN A 52 9.50 -2.62 7.18
CA ASN A 52 10.26 -3.17 8.30
C ASN A 52 9.36 -3.65 9.45
N VAL A 53 8.27 -4.35 9.13
CA VAL A 53 7.37 -4.91 10.13
C VAL A 53 8.08 -6.03 10.90
N GLN A 54 8.18 -5.86 12.22
CA GLN A 54 8.88 -6.76 13.14
C GLN A 54 7.99 -7.10 14.33
N PHE A 55 8.22 -8.29 14.89
CA PHE A 55 7.54 -8.76 16.09
C PHE A 55 8.53 -9.45 17.02
N GLU A 56 8.58 -8.98 18.26
CA GLU A 56 9.42 -9.50 19.33
C GLU A 56 8.57 -10.31 20.31
N THR A 57 8.85 -11.62 20.41
CA THR A 57 8.12 -12.54 21.30
C THR A 57 8.54 -12.36 22.75
N THR A 58 7.67 -12.75 23.69
CA THR A 58 8.07 -12.79 25.10
C THR A 58 9.11 -13.88 25.35
N GLY A 59 10.19 -13.54 26.05
CA GLY A 59 11.07 -14.51 26.67
C GLY A 59 10.46 -15.12 27.94
N ARG A 60 11.25 -15.93 28.65
CA ARG A 60 10.73 -16.68 29.80
C ARG A 60 10.22 -15.76 30.92
N LEU A 61 10.91 -14.63 31.15
CA LEU A 61 10.66 -13.69 32.24
C LEU A 61 9.97 -12.39 31.79
N ASP A 62 9.83 -12.16 30.49
CA ASP A 62 9.27 -10.92 29.95
C ASP A 62 7.76 -10.86 30.15
N ARG A 63 7.26 -9.64 30.33
CA ARG A 63 5.85 -9.35 30.64
C ARG A 63 5.06 -8.90 29.41
N ASP A 64 5.77 -8.55 28.35
CA ASP A 64 5.29 -7.94 27.14
C ASP A 64 6.02 -8.51 25.92
N CYS A 65 5.28 -8.49 24.81
CA CYS A 65 5.78 -8.67 23.45
C CYS A 65 5.67 -7.33 22.74
N GLU A 66 6.40 -7.16 21.65
CA GLU A 66 6.46 -5.87 20.96
C GLU A 66 6.21 -6.01 19.46
N ILE A 67 5.45 -5.07 18.88
CA ILE A 67 5.38 -4.87 17.42
C ILE A 67 6.10 -3.58 17.06
N LYS A 68 6.97 -3.65 16.06
CA LYS A 68 7.70 -2.49 15.49
C LYS A 68 7.47 -2.40 14.00
N PHE A 69 7.33 -1.18 13.47
CA PHE A 69 7.32 -0.93 12.02
C PHE A 69 7.58 0.55 11.73
N LEU A 70 7.91 0.83 10.48
CA LEU A 70 7.88 2.18 9.92
C LEU A 70 6.59 2.37 9.13
N ILE A 71 6.00 3.57 9.18
CA ILE A 71 4.89 3.98 8.31
C ILE A 71 5.19 5.38 7.76
N GLY A 72 5.54 5.44 6.47
CA GLY A 72 6.14 6.65 5.89
C GLY A 72 7.46 6.98 6.57
N ASP A 73 7.55 8.16 7.18
CA ASP A 73 8.72 8.65 7.94
C ASP A 73 8.57 8.45 9.46
N ARG A 74 7.54 7.74 9.93
CA ARG A 74 7.26 7.53 11.35
C ARG A 74 7.67 6.13 11.79
N GLU A 75 8.38 6.06 12.89
CA GLU A 75 8.63 4.82 13.62
C GLU A 75 7.53 4.58 14.65
N VAL A 76 7.01 3.36 14.68
CA VAL A 76 5.97 2.92 15.62
C VAL A 76 6.47 1.69 16.36
N SER A 77 6.45 1.77 17.69
CA SER A 77 6.78 0.71 18.63
C SER A 77 5.62 0.56 19.59
N ILE A 78 5.10 -0.66 19.74
CA ILE A 78 3.94 -0.93 20.59
C ILE A 78 4.25 -2.13 21.48
N ASP A 79 4.38 -1.88 22.79
CA ASP A 79 4.46 -2.92 23.80
C ASP A 79 3.06 -3.43 24.14
N ILE A 80 2.88 -4.75 24.09
CA ILE A 80 1.62 -5.42 24.38
C ILE A 80 1.84 -6.49 25.43
N ALA A 81 0.92 -6.57 26.41
CA ALA A 81 0.98 -7.56 27.47
C ALA A 81 1.07 -8.99 26.93
N ARG A 82 1.95 -9.81 27.52
CA ARG A 82 2.21 -11.21 27.14
C ARG A 82 0.97 -12.08 26.94
N LYS A 83 -0.07 -11.84 27.73
CA LYS A 83 -1.34 -12.58 27.63
C LYS A 83 -2.01 -12.44 26.25
N GLU A 84 -1.68 -11.39 25.50
CA GLU A 84 -2.27 -11.07 24.19
C GLU A 84 -1.35 -11.51 23.04
N GLU A 85 -0.16 -12.05 23.31
CA GLU A 85 0.87 -12.39 22.30
C GLU A 85 0.32 -13.23 21.14
N LYS A 86 -0.57 -14.19 21.43
CA LYS A 86 -1.20 -15.02 20.39
C LYS A 86 -2.00 -14.17 19.40
N THR A 87 -2.77 -13.21 19.90
CA THR A 87 -3.57 -12.28 19.09
C THR A 87 -2.66 -11.30 18.34
N VAL A 88 -1.63 -10.79 19.01
CA VAL A 88 -0.64 -9.88 18.40
C VAL A 88 0.06 -10.53 17.21
N LYS A 89 0.38 -11.83 17.27
CA LYS A 89 0.93 -12.58 16.12
C LYS A 89 0.03 -12.57 14.89
N VAL A 90 -1.30 -12.52 15.08
CA VAL A 90 -2.26 -12.39 13.97
C VAL A 90 -2.17 -11.00 13.35
N TYR A 91 -2.13 -9.96 14.18
CA TYR A 91 -2.00 -8.58 13.72
C TYR A 91 -0.66 -8.33 13.02
N TYR A 92 0.44 -8.86 13.55
CA TYR A 92 1.74 -8.87 12.89
C TYR A 92 1.64 -9.42 11.46
N LYS A 93 1.01 -10.59 11.27
CA LYS A 93 0.82 -11.17 9.93
C LYS A 93 -0.02 -10.28 9.02
N ALA A 94 -1.05 -9.62 9.55
CA ALA A 94 -1.87 -8.68 8.79
C ALA A 94 -1.07 -7.44 8.34
N LEU A 95 -0.20 -6.90 9.20
CA LEU A 95 0.70 -5.79 8.86
C LEU A 95 1.74 -6.20 7.80
N VAL A 96 2.32 -7.39 7.90
CA VAL A 96 3.22 -7.93 6.85
C VAL A 96 2.48 -8.12 5.53
N ALA A 97 1.22 -8.57 5.56
CA ALA A 97 0.42 -8.71 4.35
C ALA A 97 0.13 -7.35 3.70
N LEU A 98 -0.12 -6.31 4.51
CA LEU A 98 -0.31 -4.94 4.03
C LEU A 98 0.98 -4.37 3.41
N GLU A 99 2.13 -4.50 4.09
CA GLU A 99 3.44 -4.08 3.57
C GLU A 99 3.71 -4.70 2.19
N ARG A 100 3.52 -6.02 2.07
CA ARG A 100 3.74 -6.75 0.80
C ARG A 100 2.79 -6.27 -0.30
N GLU A 101 1.53 -6.02 0.04
CA GLU A 101 0.54 -5.54 -0.92
C GLU A 101 0.88 -4.13 -1.42
N GLN A 102 1.31 -3.22 -0.54
CA GLN A 102 1.79 -1.88 -0.91
C GLN A 102 3.01 -1.96 -1.83
N GLN A 103 4.00 -2.79 -1.50
CA GLN A 103 5.20 -2.99 -2.31
C GLN A 103 4.85 -3.57 -3.70
N ASN A 104 4.00 -4.59 -3.76
CA ASN A 104 3.56 -5.19 -5.02
C ASN A 104 2.87 -4.18 -5.93
N ARG A 105 2.00 -3.33 -5.36
CA ARG A 105 1.30 -2.27 -6.10
C ARG A 105 2.27 -1.24 -6.65
N GLN A 106 3.24 -0.82 -5.84
CA GLN A 106 4.27 0.14 -6.25
C GLN A 106 5.13 -0.42 -7.40
N HIS A 107 5.56 -1.69 -7.30
CA HIS A 107 6.31 -2.35 -8.35
C HIS A 107 5.51 -2.50 -9.64
N ALA A 108 4.23 -2.86 -9.53
CA ALA A 108 3.34 -2.96 -10.68
C ALA A 108 3.15 -1.61 -11.38
N TRP A 109 2.94 -0.53 -10.61
CA TRP A 109 2.80 0.82 -11.15
C TRP A 109 4.07 1.27 -11.86
N LYS A 110 5.23 1.11 -11.22
CA LYS A 110 6.53 1.43 -11.82
C LYS A 110 6.76 0.65 -13.12
N GLY A 111 6.49 -0.66 -13.11
CA GLY A 111 6.61 -1.50 -14.30
C GLY A 111 5.68 -1.06 -15.44
N ALA A 112 4.46 -0.64 -15.12
CA ALA A 112 3.52 -0.09 -16.10
C ALA A 112 4.02 1.22 -16.71
N THR A 113 4.52 2.15 -15.88
CA THR A 113 5.04 3.44 -16.36
C THR A 113 6.32 3.29 -17.17
N ASP A 114 7.24 2.42 -16.75
CA ASP A 114 8.51 2.17 -17.45
C ASP A 114 8.25 1.57 -18.85
N ARG A 115 7.37 0.55 -18.93
CA ARG A 115 6.99 -0.08 -20.21
C ARG A 115 6.29 0.88 -21.17
N LEU A 116 5.48 1.80 -20.64
CA LEU A 116 4.84 2.81 -21.46
C LEU A 116 5.86 3.80 -22.04
N ALA A 117 6.85 4.21 -21.24
CA ALA A 117 7.94 5.06 -21.71
C ALA A 117 8.74 4.36 -22.82
N ASP A 118 9.08 3.08 -22.65
CA ASP A 118 9.79 2.27 -23.65
C ASP A 118 9.01 2.16 -24.97
N ALA A 119 7.70 1.92 -24.89
CA ALA A 119 6.82 1.89 -26.05
C ALA A 119 6.78 3.23 -26.78
N SER A 120 6.64 4.34 -26.05
CA SER A 120 6.66 5.71 -26.60
C SER A 120 7.98 6.03 -27.31
N ASN A 121 9.11 5.65 -26.71
CA ASN A 121 10.44 5.83 -27.28
C ASN A 121 10.61 5.03 -28.58
N THR A 122 10.19 3.76 -28.59
CA THR A 122 10.25 2.89 -29.78
C THR A 122 9.44 3.46 -30.95
N LEU A 123 8.24 3.98 -30.68
CA LEU A 123 7.41 4.62 -31.70
C LEU A 123 8.04 5.92 -32.23
N SER A 124 8.71 6.69 -31.37
CA SER A 124 9.37 7.93 -31.74
C SER A 124 10.61 7.70 -32.61
N LEU A 125 11.38 6.64 -32.34
CA LEU A 125 12.55 6.24 -33.15
C LEU A 125 12.18 5.84 -34.58
N ASN A 126 11.01 5.24 -34.78
CA ASN A 126 10.49 4.91 -36.11
C ASN A 126 10.09 6.15 -36.95
N ARG A 127 10.21 7.37 -36.41
CA ARG A 127 9.87 8.64 -37.07
C ARG A 127 11.08 9.42 -37.61
N LEU A 128 12.27 8.81 -37.71
CA LEU A 128 13.49 9.42 -38.27
C LEU A 128 13.59 9.19 -39.82
N PRO A 129 14.41 9.98 -40.56
CA PRO A 129 14.12 10.45 -41.93
C PRO A 129 14.05 9.36 -43.03
N PRO A 130 13.49 9.71 -44.22
CA PRO A 130 12.94 8.75 -45.20
C PRO A 130 13.92 7.81 -45.90
N SER A 131 15.22 7.88 -45.62
CA SER A 131 16.23 7.14 -46.39
C SER A 131 16.14 5.62 -46.23
N ASN A 132 15.38 5.09 -45.26
CA ASN A 132 15.16 3.66 -45.07
C ASN A 132 13.69 3.29 -44.78
N GLN A 133 12.70 4.04 -45.29
CA GLN A 133 11.27 3.67 -45.16
C GLN A 133 10.83 2.55 -46.12
N ALA A 134 11.63 1.50 -46.27
CA ALA A 134 11.20 0.26 -46.91
C ALA A 134 11.05 -0.81 -45.82
N ASN A 135 9.81 -1.27 -45.61
CA ASN A 135 9.36 -2.30 -44.69
C ASN A 135 9.29 -1.95 -43.20
N LEU A 136 8.30 -1.13 -42.84
CA LEU A 136 7.44 -1.48 -41.70
C LEU A 136 6.02 -1.73 -42.23
N LEU A 137 5.89 -2.78 -43.04
CA LEU A 137 4.60 -3.39 -43.29
C LEU A 137 4.18 -4.04 -41.97
N VAL A 138 3.36 -3.34 -41.19
CA VAL A 138 2.59 -3.94 -40.10
C VAL A 138 1.56 -4.86 -40.76
N THR A 139 2.00 -6.06 -41.15
CA THR A 139 1.12 -7.19 -41.48
C THR A 139 0.58 -7.77 -40.19
N THR A 140 -0.47 -7.16 -39.66
CA THR A 140 -1.47 -7.84 -38.83
C THR A 140 -2.84 -7.23 -39.12
N THR A 141 -3.49 -7.77 -40.15
CA THR A 141 -4.90 -8.20 -40.20
C THR A 141 -5.99 -7.28 -39.59
N THR A 142 -6.76 -6.66 -40.49
CA THR A 142 -8.22 -6.36 -40.42
C THR A 142 -8.82 -5.48 -39.31
N ALA A 143 -8.09 -4.57 -38.69
CA ALA A 143 -8.70 -3.47 -37.94
C ALA A 143 -8.39 -2.13 -38.63
N SER A 144 -9.38 -1.22 -38.71
CA SER A 144 -9.18 0.14 -39.23
C SER A 144 -7.96 0.79 -38.55
N PRO A 145 -7.09 1.51 -39.29
CA PRO A 145 -5.93 2.15 -38.68
C PRO A 145 -6.40 3.20 -37.67
N GLU A 146 -6.31 2.87 -36.38
CA GLU A 146 -6.55 3.84 -35.31
C GLU A 146 -5.51 4.96 -35.41
N THR A 147 -5.95 6.20 -35.31
CA THR A 147 -5.03 7.34 -35.28
C THR A 147 -4.17 7.27 -34.01
N VAL A 148 -2.96 7.84 -34.06
CA VAL A 148 -2.07 7.96 -32.88
C VAL A 148 -2.81 8.61 -31.70
N THR A 149 -3.71 9.56 -31.96
CA THR A 149 -4.56 10.19 -30.95
C THR A 149 -5.55 9.22 -30.29
N GLN A 150 -6.17 8.32 -31.06
CA GLN A 150 -7.07 7.30 -30.51
C GLN A 150 -6.31 6.29 -29.63
N GLN A 151 -5.12 5.87 -30.08
CA GLN A 151 -4.25 5.00 -29.29
C GLN A 151 -3.81 5.66 -27.98
N ALA A 152 -3.39 6.93 -28.04
CA ALA A 152 -2.99 7.70 -26.85
C ALA A 152 -4.14 7.85 -25.83
N ASN A 153 -5.37 8.12 -26.29
CA ASN A 153 -6.54 8.21 -25.42
C ASN A 153 -6.87 6.89 -24.73
N ARG A 154 -6.72 5.75 -25.41
CA ARG A 154 -6.92 4.41 -24.81
C ARG A 154 -5.88 4.11 -23.74
N VAL A 155 -4.62 4.46 -23.98
CA VAL A 155 -3.55 4.31 -22.99
C VAL A 155 -3.84 5.17 -21.77
N LEU A 156 -4.24 6.43 -21.96
CA LEU A 156 -4.59 7.33 -20.85
C LEU A 156 -5.72 6.77 -19.99
N GLU A 157 -6.77 6.24 -20.62
CA GLU A 157 -7.90 5.66 -19.89
C GLU A 157 -7.47 4.41 -19.10
N TRP A 158 -6.68 3.53 -19.73
CA TRP A 158 -6.11 2.37 -19.04
C TRP A 158 -5.24 2.78 -17.85
N MET A 159 -4.40 3.81 -17.99
CA MET A 159 -3.56 4.31 -16.90
C MET A 159 -4.37 4.86 -15.74
N LYS A 160 -5.49 5.57 -15.99
CA LYS A 160 -6.35 6.08 -14.92
C LYS A 160 -6.96 4.94 -14.10
N VAL A 161 -7.52 3.95 -14.78
CA VAL A 161 -8.12 2.77 -14.13
C VAL A 161 -7.05 2.00 -13.34
N ASP A 162 -5.87 1.79 -13.93
CA ASP A 162 -4.80 1.05 -13.28
C ASP A 162 -4.20 1.83 -12.09
N TYR A 163 -4.12 3.16 -12.20
CA TYR A 163 -3.71 4.05 -11.11
C TYR A 163 -4.65 3.93 -9.91
N GLU A 164 -5.97 3.99 -10.12
CA GLU A 164 -6.95 3.85 -9.03
C GLU A 164 -6.88 2.45 -8.38
N ARG A 165 -6.72 1.42 -9.22
CA ARG A 165 -6.60 0.03 -8.75
C ARG A 165 -5.34 -0.17 -7.90
N LEU A 166 -4.21 0.38 -8.34
CA LEU A 166 -2.90 0.20 -7.68
C LEU A 166 -2.75 1.11 -6.48
N ASN A 167 -3.23 2.35 -6.53
CA ASN A 167 -3.23 3.31 -5.41
C ASN A 167 -4.53 3.22 -4.60
N ALA A 168 -4.93 2.01 -4.24
CA ALA A 168 -6.16 1.81 -3.49
C ALA A 168 -6.10 2.54 -2.15
N ARG A 169 -7.20 3.22 -1.84
CA ARG A 169 -7.43 3.84 -0.54
C ARG A 169 -7.74 2.80 0.55
N CYS A 170 -8.37 1.70 0.14
CA CYS A 170 -8.92 0.70 1.04
C CYS A 170 -8.22 -0.65 0.86
N TYR A 171 -7.73 -1.19 1.98
CA TYR A 171 -7.03 -2.48 2.10
C TYR A 171 -7.88 -3.54 2.82
N GLN A 172 -9.20 -3.36 2.89
CA GLN A 172 -10.13 -4.28 3.57
C GLN A 172 -9.91 -5.73 3.17
N VAL A 173 -9.82 -6.02 1.87
CA VAL A 173 -9.73 -7.39 1.35
C VAL A 173 -8.48 -8.10 1.86
N ILE A 174 -7.31 -7.46 1.78
CA ILE A 174 -6.05 -8.08 2.20
C ILE A 174 -5.98 -8.21 3.73
N LEU A 175 -6.42 -7.18 4.46
CA LEU A 175 -6.37 -7.16 5.92
C LEU A 175 -7.36 -8.16 6.52
N SER A 176 -8.62 -8.18 6.08
CA SER A 176 -9.60 -9.17 6.56
C SER A 176 -9.14 -10.60 6.29
N ARG A 177 -8.66 -10.89 5.07
CA ARG A 177 -8.15 -12.22 4.74
C ARG A 177 -7.00 -12.65 5.65
N ALA A 178 -6.06 -11.75 5.94
CA ALA A 178 -4.93 -12.05 6.79
C ALA A 178 -5.37 -12.34 8.24
N LEU A 179 -6.32 -11.56 8.76
CA LEU A 179 -6.92 -11.76 10.07
C LEU A 179 -7.67 -13.10 10.14
N ASP A 180 -8.50 -13.40 9.15
CA ASP A 180 -9.32 -14.63 9.10
C ASP A 180 -8.45 -15.90 8.97
N SER A 181 -7.38 -15.85 8.17
CA SER A 181 -6.46 -16.98 7.94
C SER A 181 -5.64 -17.41 9.17
N SER A 182 -5.69 -16.64 10.26
CA SER A 182 -4.98 -16.92 11.50
C SER A 182 -5.90 -17.32 12.66
N SER A 183 -7.20 -17.52 12.37
CA SER A 183 -8.24 -17.95 13.31
C SER A 183 -8.19 -19.44 13.61
#